data_AF-A0A7S1WTQ0-F1
#
_entry.id   AF-A0A7S1WTQ0-F1
#
_cell.length_a   1.000
_cell.length_b   1.000
_cell.length_c   1.000
_cell.angle_alpha   90.00
_cell.angle_beta   90.00
_cell.angle_gamma   90.00
#
_symmetry.space_group_name_H-M   'P 1'
#
loop_
_entity.id
_entity.type
_entity.pdbx_description
1 polymer ?
#
loop_
_entity_poly.entity_id
_entity_poly.type
_entity_poly.pdbx_seq_one_letter_code
_entity_poly.pdbx_strand_id
1 'polypeptide(L)'
;CDLCSTGGGDFCMKCRDGYTLFKGDCLSPYRYFWYALYVFIAFAVAYLTWWYFDLRFKKIRNTAGLQQGLRFKSRTRVHMHAEEGNLGRSLWPLTTNLLK
;
A
#
# COMPACT_ATOMS: atom_id res chain seq x y z
N CYS A 1 -13.28 -19.78 23.61
CA CYS A 1 -13.80 -21.06 24.12
C CYS A 1 -15.08 -20.75 24.88
N ASP A 2 -16.14 -21.55 24.71
CA ASP A 2 -17.41 -21.37 25.44
C ASP A 2 -17.55 -22.38 26.59
N LEU A 3 -17.06 -23.62 26.44
CA LEU A 3 -16.87 -24.56 27.56
C LEU A 3 -15.44 -25.06 27.59
N CYS A 4 -14.74 -24.79 28.70
CA CYS A 4 -13.41 -25.35 28.99
C CYS A 4 -13.53 -26.73 29.62
N SER A 5 -12.52 -27.58 29.41
CA SER A 5 -12.43 -28.89 30.07
C SER A 5 -12.20 -28.73 31.58
N THR A 6 -12.93 -29.49 32.38
CA THR A 6 -12.76 -29.58 33.84
C THR A 6 -11.78 -30.67 34.27
N GLY A 7 -11.26 -31.46 33.31
CA GLY A 7 -10.39 -32.61 33.55
C GLY A 7 -8.91 -32.30 33.75
N GLY A 8 -8.55 -31.09 34.18
CA GLY A 8 -7.16 -30.70 34.48
C GLY A 8 -6.25 -30.41 33.28
N GLY A 9 -6.80 -30.35 32.06
CA GLY A 9 -6.05 -29.92 30.87
C GLY A 9 -6.62 -28.64 30.25
N ASP A 10 -5.73 -27.80 29.72
CA ASP A 10 -6.06 -26.56 29.02
C ASP A 10 -6.52 -26.86 27.58
N PHE A 11 -7.64 -27.56 27.44
CA PHE A 11 -8.29 -27.75 26.15
C PHE A 11 -9.77 -27.37 26.22
N CYS A 12 -10.25 -26.81 25.12
CA CYS A 12 -11.63 -26.41 24.96
C CYS A 12 -12.51 -27.63 24.63
N MET A 13 -13.66 -27.77 25.28
CA MET A 13 -14.66 -28.79 24.94
C MET A 13 -15.70 -28.25 23.95
N LYS A 14 -16.07 -26.98 24.06
CA LYS A 14 -17.02 -26.34 23.13
C LYS A 14 -16.51 -24.98 22.69
N CYS A 15 -16.36 -24.81 21.39
CA CYS A 15 -16.03 -23.52 20.80
C CYS A 15 -17.25 -22.60 20.75
N ARG A 16 -16.96 -21.29 20.81
CA ARG A 16 -17.96 -20.26 20.54
C ARG A 16 -18.45 -20.39 19.09
N ASP A 17 -19.70 -20.03 18.84
CA ASP A 17 -20.25 -20.02 17.50
C ASP A 17 -19.34 -19.28 16.52
N GLY A 18 -19.12 -19.89 15.35
CA GLY A 18 -18.18 -19.39 14.34
C GLY A 18 -16.74 -19.92 14.46
N TYR A 19 -16.43 -20.78 15.43
CA TYR A 19 -15.11 -21.44 15.57
C TYR A 19 -15.25 -22.96 15.57
N THR A 20 -14.27 -23.64 14.97
CA THR A 20 -14.24 -25.11 14.89
C THR A 20 -13.25 -25.68 15.90
N LEU A 21 -13.67 -26.72 16.64
CA LEU A 21 -12.81 -27.43 17.57
C LEU A 21 -11.84 -28.33 16.79
N PHE A 22 -10.54 -28.14 16.99
CA PHE A 22 -9.50 -28.94 16.39
C PHE A 22 -8.39 -29.18 17.41
N LYS A 23 -8.19 -30.46 17.79
CA LYS A 23 -7.17 -30.88 18.77
C LYS A 23 -7.21 -30.15 20.11
N GLY A 24 -8.41 -29.80 20.60
CA GLY A 24 -8.57 -29.06 21.86
C GLY A 24 -8.53 -27.53 21.72
N ASP A 25 -8.20 -27.02 20.53
CA ASP A 25 -8.19 -25.59 20.24
C ASP A 25 -9.39 -25.16 19.41
N CYS A 26 -9.85 -23.93 19.63
CA CYS A 26 -10.88 -23.31 18.82
C CYS A 26 -10.27 -22.47 17.70
N LEU A 27 -10.40 -22.96 16.47
CA LEU A 27 -9.78 -22.34 15.32
C LEU A 27 -10.84 -21.71 14.42
N SER A 28 -10.55 -20.51 13.91
CA SER A 28 -11.45 -19.85 12.97
C SER A 28 -11.49 -20.63 11.65
N PRO A 29 -12.66 -20.81 11.02
CA PRO A 29 -12.76 -21.41 9.69
C PRO A 29 -12.08 -20.54 8.63
N TYR A 30 -12.03 -19.22 8.84
CA TYR A 30 -11.42 -18.26 7.90
C TYR A 30 -9.91 -18.09 8.08
N ARG A 31 -9.25 -18.87 8.95
CA ARG A 31 -7.81 -18.75 9.19
C ARG A 31 -6.97 -18.89 7.91
N TYR A 32 -7.36 -19.80 7.02
CA TYR A 32 -6.66 -20.04 5.75
C TYR A 32 -6.82 -18.87 4.79
N PHE A 33 -7.98 -18.22 4.79
CA PHE A 33 -8.20 -16.99 4.03
C PHE A 33 -7.25 -15.88 4.51
N TRP A 34 -7.16 -15.67 5.83
CA TRP A 34 -6.24 -14.68 6.39
C TRP A 34 -4.77 -14.99 6.08
N TYR A 35 -4.35 -16.25 6.21
CA TYR A 35 -2.99 -16.66 5.82
C TYR A 35 -2.72 -16.39 4.33
N ALA A 36 -3.65 -16.74 3.44
CA ALA A 36 -3.51 -16.47 2.02
C ALA A 36 -3.43 -14.97 1.73
N LEU A 37 -4.25 -14.15 2.39
CA LEU A 37 -4.24 -12.71 2.26
C LEU A 37 -2.90 -12.11 2.70
N TYR A 38 -2.37 -12.51 3.86
CA TYR A 38 -1.08 -12.00 4.34
C TYR A 38 0.08 -12.40 3.41
N VAL A 39 0.06 -13.63 2.89
CA VAL A 39 1.04 -14.10 1.90
C VAL A 39 0.96 -13.25 0.63
N PHE A 40 -0.24 -13.00 0.11
CA PHE A 40 -0.44 -12.17 -1.08
C PHE A 40 0.08 -10.74 -0.88
N ILE A 41 -0.26 -10.11 0.26
CA ILE A 41 0.22 -8.77 0.60
C ILE A 41 1.76 -8.75 0.69
N ALA A 42 2.36 -9.75 1.34
CA ALA A 42 3.81 -9.84 1.44
C ALA A 42 4.48 -9.95 0.07
N PHE A 43 3.94 -10.76 -0.85
CA PHE A 43 4.43 -10.86 -2.22
C PHE A 43 4.28 -9.54 -2.98
N ALA A 44 3.13 -8.86 -2.86
CA ALA A 44 2.90 -7.57 -3.49
C ALA A 44 3.91 -6.53 -3.00
N VAL A 45 4.14 -6.44 -1.69
CA VAL A 45 5.13 -5.53 -1.10
C VAL A 45 6.54 -5.88 -1.59
N ALA A 46 6.93 -7.15 -1.58
CA ALA A 46 8.25 -7.59 -2.06
C ALA A 46 8.47 -7.27 -3.54
N TYR A 47 7.43 -7.45 -4.38
CA TYR A 47 7.49 -7.08 -5.79
C TYR A 47 7.66 -5.58 -5.97
N LEU A 48 6.89 -4.76 -5.24
CA LEU A 48 6.96 -3.30 -5.33
C LEU A 48 8.30 -2.77 -4.84
N THR A 49 8.88 -3.32 -3.77
CA THR A 49 10.20 -2.93 -3.29
C THR A 49 11.28 -3.30 -4.29
N TRP A 50 11.26 -4.53 -4.82
CA TRP A 50 12.18 -4.95 -5.87
C TRP A 50 12.08 -4.05 -7.11
N TRP A 51 10.87 -3.77 -7.58
CA TRP A 51 10.62 -2.89 -8.72
C TRP A 51 11.12 -1.46 -8.47
N TYR A 52 10.89 -0.92 -7.28
CA TYR A 52 11.39 0.39 -6.88
C TYR A 52 12.93 0.46 -6.93
N PHE A 53 13.60 -0.58 -6.42
CA PHE A 53 15.06 -0.66 -6.50
C PHE A 53 15.55 -0.84 -7.95
N ASP A 54 14.91 -1.67 -8.78
CA ASP A 54 15.25 -1.78 -10.21
C ASP A 54 15.19 -0.42 -10.89
N LEU A 55 14.11 0.34 -10.67
CA LEU A 55 13.97 1.69 -11.21
C LEU A 55 15.06 2.64 -10.70
N ARG A 56 15.46 2.53 -9.44
CA ARG A 56 16.46 3.41 -8.84
C ARG A 56 17.87 3.13 -9.35
N PHE A 57 18.21 1.85 -9.56
CA PHE A 57 19.51 1.42 -10.05
C PHE A 57 19.61 1.38 -11.57
N LYS A 58 18.49 1.52 -12.29
CA LYS A 58 18.49 1.62 -13.74
C LYS A 58 19.29 2.84 -14.20
N LYS A 59 20.37 2.58 -14.92
CA LYS A 59 21.13 3.62 -15.61
C LYS A 59 20.24 4.31 -16.63
N ILE A 60 20.22 5.65 -16.63
CA ILE A 60 19.45 6.45 -17.58
C ILE A 60 20.02 6.21 -18.98
N ARG A 61 19.31 5.43 -19.80
CA ARG A 61 19.71 5.11 -21.19
C ARG A 61 19.24 6.15 -22.20
N ASN A 62 18.13 6.83 -21.93
CA ASN A 62 17.55 7.86 -22.82
C ASN A 62 17.43 9.19 -22.08
N THR A 63 18.54 9.92 -22.01
CA THR A 63 18.61 11.24 -21.37
C THR A 63 17.72 12.25 -22.09
N ALA A 64 17.61 12.18 -23.43
CA ALA A 64 16.78 13.05 -24.24
C ALA A 64 15.28 12.89 -23.91
N GLY A 65 14.79 11.65 -23.89
CA GLY A 65 13.41 11.33 -23.51
C GLY A 65 13.10 11.70 -22.05
N LEU A 66 14.05 11.46 -21.14
CA LEU A 66 13.91 11.90 -19.75
C LEU A 66 13.77 13.42 -19.64
N GLN A 67 14.62 14.17 -20.35
CA GLN A 67 14.57 15.63 -20.34
C GLN A 67 13.27 16.16 -20.97
N GLN A 68 12.81 15.54 -22.06
CA GLN A 68 11.52 15.87 -22.68
C GLN A 68 10.35 15.60 -21.73
N GLY A 69 10.34 14.45 -21.05
CA GLY A 69 9.32 14.11 -20.05
C GLY A 69 9.33 15.07 -18.86
N LEU A 70 10.51 15.45 -18.37
CA LEU A 70 10.65 16.44 -17.30
C LEU A 70 10.17 17.84 -17.74
N ARG A 71 10.47 18.25 -18.98
CA ARG A 71 9.98 19.50 -19.57
C ARG A 71 8.46 19.49 -19.78
N PHE A 72 7.89 18.35 -20.18
CA PHE A 72 6.44 18.20 -20.28
C PHE A 72 5.79 18.29 -18.90
N LYS A 73 6.31 17.56 -17.92
CA LYS A 73 5.86 17.59 -16.51
C LYS A 73 5.95 18.99 -15.89
N SER A 74 6.94 19.82 -16.26
CA SER A 74 7.03 21.19 -15.75
C SER A 74 6.03 22.14 -16.43
N ARG A 75 5.70 21.90 -17.71
CA ARG A 75 4.71 22.68 -18.47
C ARG A 75 3.27 22.36 -18.09
N THR A 76 2.98 21.13 -17.66
CA THR A 76 1.62 20.73 -17.23
C THR A 76 1.26 21.17 -15.81
N ARG A 77 2.21 21.76 -15.07
CA ARG A 77 1.89 22.34 -13.76
C ARG A 77 1.04 23.59 -13.95
N VAL A 78 0.11 23.83 -13.02
CA VAL A 78 -0.71 25.04 -13.05
C VAL A 78 0.18 26.23 -12.67
N HIS A 79 0.49 27.07 -13.66
CA HIS A 79 1.26 28.29 -13.48
C HIS A 79 0.31 29.46 -13.21
N MET A 80 0.73 30.40 -12.38
CA MET A 80 0.06 31.69 -12.24
C MET A 80 0.17 32.47 -13.55
N HIS A 81 -0.80 33.37 -13.79
CA HIS A 81 -0.68 34.33 -14.88
C HIS A 81 0.57 35.19 -14.67
N ALA A 82 1.23 35.57 -15.75
CA ALA A 82 2.38 36.45 -15.66
C ALA A 82 1.89 37.84 -15.23
N GLU A 83 2.27 38.29 -14.03
CA GLU A 83 2.13 39.70 -13.64
C GLU A 83 3.14 40.55 -14.41
N GLU A 84 2.73 41.73 -14.89
CA GLU A 84 3.61 42.68 -15.57
C GLU A 84 4.80 43.04 -14.68
N GLY A 85 6.00 42.57 -15.06
CA GLY A 85 7.25 42.86 -14.35
C GLY A 85 7.98 41.63 -13.79
N ASN A 86 7.35 40.46 -13.71
CA ASN A 86 8.00 39.23 -13.22
C ASN A 86 8.40 38.28 -14.38
N LEU A 87 9.71 38.06 -14.54
CA LEU A 87 10.30 37.18 -15.57
C LEU A 87 10.01 35.68 -15.36
N GLY A 88 9.38 35.30 -14.24
CA GLY A 88 9.06 33.92 -13.91
C GLY A 88 7.58 33.74 -13.56
N ARG A 89 6.92 32.77 -14.20
CA ARG A 89 5.60 32.31 -13.76
C ARG A 89 5.78 31.45 -12.51
N SER A 90 5.33 31.96 -11.36
CA SER A 90 5.25 31.18 -10.13
C SER A 90 4.21 30.07 -10.27
N LEU A 91 4.42 28.96 -9.55
CA LEU A 91 3.45 27.87 -9.50
C LEU A 91 2.34 28.22 -8.51
N TRP A 92 1.10 27.83 -8.82
CA TRP A 92 0.04 27.88 -7.82
C TRP A 92 0.42 27.01 -6.61
N PRO A 93 0.31 27.52 -5.37
CA PRO A 93 0.52 26.70 -4.20
C PRO A 93 -0.52 25.58 -4.18
N LEU A 94 -0.10 24.37 -3.80
CA LEU A 94 -0.95 23.18 -3.69
C LEU A 94 -2.06 23.30 -2.62
N THR A 95 -2.12 24.45 -1.94
CA THR A 95 -3.11 24.82 -0.93
C THR A 95 -4.33 25.54 -1.50
N THR A 96 -4.37 25.82 -2.80
CA THR A 96 -5.57 26.43 -3.39
C THR A 96 -6.71 25.40 -3.51
N ASN A 97 -7.92 25.82 -3.14
CA ASN A 97 -9.16 25.03 -3.16
C ASN A 97 -9.67 24.74 -4.59
N LEU A 98 -8.79 24.27 -5.49
CA LEU A 98 -9.15 23.80 -6.84
C LEU A 98 -9.43 22.28 -6.87
N LEU A 99 -9.31 21.61 -5.72
CA LEU A 99 -9.93 20.31 -5.44
C LEU A 99 -11.29 20.57 -4.80
N LYS A 100 -12.33 20.73 -5.62
CA LYS A 100 -13.72 20.75 -5.16
C LYS A 100 -14.51 19.69 -5.90
#